data_AF-A0A645BRS3-F1
#
_entry.id   AF-A0A645BRS3-F1
#
_cell.length_a   1.000
_cell.length_b   1.000
_cell.length_c   1.000
_cell.angle_alpha   90.00
_cell.angle_beta   90.00
_cell.angle_gamma   90.00
#
_symmetry.space_group_name_H-M   'P 1'
#
loop_
_entity.id
_entity.type
_entity.pdbx_description
1 polymer ?
#
loop_
_entity_poly.entity_id
_entity_poly.type
_entity_poly.pdbx_seq_one_letter_code
_entity_poly.pdbx_strand_id
1 'polypeptide(L)'
;MLAAAARADWLLAEADGSRRLPVKAPAAHEPVLLEPCRAVIAVAGLSALGHPLSRVCHRPELACAVLGVSPETPLTPELLARLLASPLGQFKGVGEPGQLRLFLNQADTPAFVRLGEQTARLSLALLPGCRAVVAALRPEPAVKGVFPHANSD
;
A
#
# COMPACT_ATOMS: atom_id res chain seq x y z
N MET A 1 -20.38 -15.15 2.99
CA MET A 1 -18.91 -15.24 3.12
C MET A 1 -18.46 -16.31 4.11
N LEU A 2 -19.01 -16.37 5.34
CA LEU A 2 -18.70 -17.43 6.33
C LEU A 2 -18.81 -18.86 5.78
N ALA A 3 -19.82 -19.16 4.96
CA ALA A 3 -19.96 -20.48 4.32
C ALA A 3 -18.87 -20.81 3.27
N ALA A 4 -18.25 -19.79 2.66
CA ALA A 4 -17.15 -19.98 1.72
C ALA A 4 -15.81 -20.18 2.44
N ALA A 5 -15.62 -19.52 3.58
CA ALA A 5 -14.41 -19.65 4.41
C ALA A 5 -14.22 -21.08 4.96
N ALA A 6 -15.31 -21.81 5.21
CA ALA A 6 -15.25 -23.21 5.66
C ALA A 6 -14.85 -24.22 4.57
N ARG A 7 -14.62 -23.78 3.33
CA ARG A 7 -14.40 -24.66 2.16
C ARG A 7 -13.13 -24.34 1.37
N ALA A 8 -12.30 -23.41 1.81
CA ALA A 8 -11.09 -22.99 1.11
C ALA A 8 -9.95 -22.72 2.09
N ASP A 9 -8.71 -23.06 1.70
CA ASP A 9 -7.51 -22.75 2.48
C ASP A 9 -7.22 -21.23 2.52
N TRP A 10 -7.63 -20.52 1.46
CA TRP A 10 -7.46 -19.09 1.32
C TRP A 10 -8.74 -18.44 0.81
N LEU A 11 -9.10 -17.33 1.42
CA LEU A 11 -10.15 -16.43 0.95
C LEU A 11 -9.53 -15.07 0.68
N LEU A 12 -9.54 -14.65 -0.59
CA LEU A 12 -9.11 -13.32 -1.00
C LEU A 12 -10.35 -12.48 -1.31
N ALA A 13 -10.40 -11.29 -0.74
CA ALA A 13 -11.47 -10.33 -0.97
C ALA A 13 -10.86 -8.95 -1.23
N GLU A 14 -11.35 -8.26 -2.26
CA GLU A 14 -11.04 -6.84 -2.46
C GLU A 14 -11.85 -6.02 -1.46
N ALA A 15 -11.18 -5.18 -0.67
CA ALA A 15 -11.82 -4.40 0.39
C ALA A 15 -12.34 -3.03 -0.09
N ASP A 16 -11.72 -2.45 -1.12
CA ASP A 16 -12.01 -1.14 -1.69
C ASP A 16 -11.26 -0.88 -3.02
N GLY A 17 -11.87 -0.13 -3.94
CA GLY A 17 -11.31 0.15 -5.26
C GLY A 17 -10.56 1.48 -5.39
N SER A 18 -9.67 1.59 -6.37
CA SER A 18 -8.90 2.83 -6.66
C SER A 18 -9.33 3.59 -7.92
N ARG A 19 -10.42 3.19 -8.59
CA ARG A 19 -10.78 3.70 -9.94
C ARG A 19 -9.64 3.58 -10.96
N ARG A 20 -8.82 2.51 -10.85
CA ARG A 20 -7.62 2.24 -11.66
C ARG A 20 -6.48 3.25 -11.48
N LEU A 21 -6.54 4.11 -10.47
CA LEU A 21 -5.43 4.98 -10.11
C LEU A 21 -4.41 4.21 -9.26
N PRO A 22 -3.11 4.54 -9.39
CA PRO A 22 -2.03 3.78 -8.76
C PRO A 22 -2.02 3.88 -7.23
N VAL A 23 -2.50 4.98 -6.64
CA VAL A 23 -2.62 5.12 -5.18
C VAL A 23 -4.02 5.60 -4.79
N LYS A 24 -4.38 5.43 -3.52
CA LYS A 24 -5.67 5.86 -2.98
C LYS A 24 -5.60 6.28 -1.51
N ALA A 25 -6.54 7.10 -1.10
CA ALA A 25 -6.91 7.27 0.31
C ALA A 25 -8.33 6.72 0.53
N PRO A 26 -8.54 5.88 1.57
CA PRO A 26 -9.83 5.26 1.82
C PRO A 26 -10.85 6.29 2.31
N ALA A 27 -12.12 6.11 1.90
CA ALA A 27 -13.22 6.90 2.43
C ALA A 27 -13.55 6.52 3.88
N ALA A 28 -14.47 7.25 4.53
CA ALA A 28 -14.90 6.98 5.90
C ALA A 28 -15.39 5.54 6.13
N HIS A 29 -16.12 4.96 5.18
CA HIS A 29 -16.67 3.59 5.23
C HIS A 29 -15.74 2.52 4.65
N GLU A 30 -14.54 2.90 4.17
CA GLU A 30 -13.54 1.99 3.63
C GLU A 30 -12.30 1.91 4.55
N PRO A 31 -11.47 0.88 4.42
CA PRO A 31 -11.70 -0.35 3.65
C PRO A 31 -12.75 -1.25 4.33
N VAL A 32 -13.51 -2.03 3.54
CA VAL A 32 -14.46 -3.01 4.09
C VAL A 32 -13.69 -4.29 4.45
N LEU A 33 -13.06 -4.29 5.62
CA LEU A 33 -12.32 -5.44 6.13
C LEU A 33 -13.27 -6.48 6.73
N LEU A 34 -12.89 -7.75 6.58
CA LEU A 34 -13.68 -8.90 6.99
C LEU A 34 -13.04 -9.54 8.20
N GLU A 35 -13.79 -9.71 9.28
CA GLU A 35 -13.27 -10.30 10.51
C GLU A 35 -13.64 -11.79 10.65
N PRO A 36 -12.71 -12.66 11.07
CA PRO A 36 -11.29 -12.37 11.34
C PRO A 36 -10.45 -12.21 10.07
N CYS A 37 -9.59 -11.19 10.02
CA CYS A 37 -8.63 -10.97 8.92
C CYS A 37 -7.21 -11.32 9.36
N ARG A 38 -6.58 -12.32 8.72
CA ARG A 38 -5.19 -12.71 9.04
C ARG A 38 -4.15 -11.79 8.40
N ALA A 39 -4.46 -11.19 7.25
CA ALA A 39 -3.56 -10.29 6.55
C ALA A 39 -4.33 -9.32 5.66
N VAL A 40 -3.89 -8.07 5.64
CA VAL A 40 -4.36 -7.02 4.73
C VAL A 40 -3.22 -6.67 3.79
N ILE A 41 -3.49 -6.63 2.49
CA ILE A 41 -2.50 -6.27 1.47
C ILE A 41 -2.83 -4.87 0.95
N ALA A 42 -2.03 -3.88 1.32
CA ALA A 42 -2.11 -2.54 0.75
C ALA A 42 -1.33 -2.51 -0.56
N VAL A 43 -2.02 -2.24 -1.66
CA VAL A 43 -1.44 -2.16 -3.00
C VAL A 43 -1.22 -0.71 -3.37
N ALA A 44 0.01 -0.36 -3.75
CA ALA A 44 0.35 0.96 -4.28
C ALA A 44 1.19 0.82 -5.56
N GLY A 45 0.84 1.57 -6.59
CA GLY A 45 1.55 1.64 -7.87
C GLY A 45 2.65 2.69 -7.85
N LEU A 46 3.88 2.28 -8.12
CA LEU A 46 5.07 3.14 -8.12
C LEU A 46 5.09 4.14 -9.29
N SER A 47 4.26 3.92 -10.31
CA SER A 47 4.01 4.91 -11.37
C SER A 47 3.38 6.22 -10.86
N ALA A 48 2.88 6.25 -9.62
CA ALA A 48 2.40 7.47 -8.98
C ALA A 48 3.54 8.44 -8.61
N LEU A 49 4.74 7.93 -8.38
CA LEU A 49 5.84 8.71 -7.83
C LEU A 49 6.33 9.78 -8.82
N GLY A 50 6.57 10.98 -8.30
CA GLY A 50 6.97 12.14 -9.09
C GLY A 50 5.81 12.89 -9.78
N HIS A 51 4.58 12.38 -9.68
CA HIS A 51 3.41 13.04 -10.24
C HIS A 51 2.56 13.73 -9.15
N PRO A 52 1.84 14.81 -9.49
CA PRO A 52 0.87 15.45 -8.59
C PRO A 52 -0.17 14.47 -8.04
N LEU A 53 -0.45 14.54 -6.74
CA LEU A 53 -1.49 13.74 -6.06
C LEU A 53 -2.84 13.80 -6.79
N SER A 54 -3.23 14.97 -7.28
CA SER A 54 -4.46 15.20 -8.05
C SER A 54 -4.63 14.28 -9.27
N ARG A 55 -3.52 13.81 -9.85
CA ARG A 55 -3.51 12.98 -11.07
C ARG A 55 -3.43 11.49 -10.80
N VAL A 56 -2.81 11.11 -9.68
CA VAL A 56 -2.41 9.72 -9.42
C VAL A 56 -3.10 9.09 -8.22
N CYS A 57 -3.76 9.89 -7.39
CA CYS A 57 -4.45 9.40 -6.20
C CYS A 57 -5.96 9.37 -6.40
N HIS A 58 -6.58 8.23 -6.10
CA HIS A 58 -8.02 8.19 -5.87
C HIS A 58 -8.36 8.90 -4.57
N ARG A 59 -9.29 9.87 -4.64
CA ARG A 59 -9.65 10.79 -3.56
C ARG A 59 -8.44 11.63 -3.08
N PRO A 60 -7.85 12.43 -3.98
CA PRO A 60 -6.65 13.20 -3.66
C PRO A 60 -6.87 14.17 -2.49
N GLU A 61 -8.08 14.70 -2.31
CA GLU A 61 -8.46 15.54 -1.18
C GLU A 61 -8.24 14.86 0.18
N LEU A 62 -8.57 13.56 0.29
CA LEU A 62 -8.35 12.78 1.51
C LEU A 62 -6.85 12.51 1.72
N ALA A 63 -6.12 12.17 0.65
CA ALA A 63 -4.67 11.97 0.73
C ALA A 63 -3.95 13.27 1.15
N CYS A 64 -4.33 14.41 0.58
CA CYS A 64 -3.82 15.73 0.94
C CYS A 64 -4.09 16.05 2.41
N ALA A 65 -5.29 15.76 2.91
CA ALA A 65 -5.63 15.95 4.33
C ALA A 65 -4.77 15.08 5.25
N VAL A 66 -4.55 13.80 4.89
CA VAL A 66 -3.67 12.88 5.64
C VAL A 66 -2.22 13.35 5.63
N LEU A 67 -1.74 13.85 4.49
CA LEU A 67 -0.34 14.20 4.30
C LEU A 67 0.01 15.63 4.72
N GLY A 68 -0.99 16.52 4.82
CA GLY A 68 -0.80 17.94 5.08
C GLY A 68 -0.19 18.69 3.90
N VAL A 69 -0.56 18.35 2.67
CA VAL A 69 0.04 18.89 1.42
C VAL A 69 -1.02 19.35 0.42
N SER A 70 -0.60 20.05 -0.63
CA SER A 70 -1.49 20.49 -1.70
C SER A 70 -1.72 19.40 -2.76
N PRO A 71 -2.85 19.43 -3.51
CA PRO A 71 -3.13 18.46 -4.57
C PRO A 71 -2.09 18.45 -5.70
N GLU A 72 -1.39 19.55 -5.92
CA GLU A 72 -0.33 19.65 -6.94
C GLU A 72 1.04 19.20 -6.43
N THR A 73 1.15 18.81 -5.16
CA THR A 73 2.39 18.29 -4.58
C THR A 73 2.75 16.96 -5.25
N PRO A 74 3.96 16.83 -5.82
CA PRO A 74 4.43 15.57 -6.36
C PRO A 74 4.52 14.50 -5.26
N LEU A 75 4.01 13.30 -5.53
CA LEU A 75 4.10 12.21 -4.57
C LEU A 75 5.55 11.70 -4.50
N THR A 76 6.18 11.88 -3.33
CA THR A 76 7.54 11.37 -3.06
C THR A 76 7.48 10.02 -2.33
N PRO A 77 8.59 9.26 -2.26
CA PRO A 77 8.67 8.05 -1.44
C PRO A 77 8.26 8.26 0.02
N GLU A 78 8.65 9.39 0.62
CA GLU A 78 8.33 9.77 2.01
C GLU A 78 6.83 10.03 2.18
N LEU A 79 6.22 10.76 1.25
CA LEU A 79 4.78 11.01 1.27
C LEU A 79 3.99 9.71 1.06
N LEU A 80 4.41 8.86 0.12
CA LEU A 80 3.77 7.55 -0.06
C LEU A 80 3.90 6.70 1.20
N ALA A 81 5.08 6.63 1.82
CA ALA A 81 5.29 5.88 3.05
C ALA A 81 4.38 6.36 4.19
N ARG A 82 4.25 7.68 4.36
CA ARG A 82 3.33 8.28 5.34
C ARG A 82 1.86 7.96 5.04
N LEU A 83 1.45 7.99 3.77
CA LEU A 83 0.09 7.63 3.37
C LEU A 83 -0.19 6.13 3.63
N LEU A 84 0.78 5.25 3.37
CA LEU A 84 0.65 3.82 3.62
C LEU A 84 0.52 3.51 5.12
N ALA A 85 1.32 4.20 5.96
CA ALA A 85 1.36 3.97 7.40
C ALA A 85 0.26 4.68 8.20
N SER A 86 -0.43 5.65 7.59
CA SER A 86 -1.43 6.44 8.31
C SER A 86 -2.65 5.60 8.73
N PRO A 87 -3.18 5.78 9.97
CA PRO A 87 -4.45 5.17 10.39
C PRO A 87 -5.67 5.71 9.63
N LEU A 88 -5.50 6.79 8.86
CA LEU A 88 -6.50 7.32 7.91
C LEU A 88 -6.13 7.01 6.45
N GLY A 89 -5.00 6.34 6.23
CA GLY A 89 -4.51 5.88 4.94
C GLY A 89 -4.67 4.36 4.79
N GLN A 90 -3.68 3.70 4.18
CA GLN A 90 -3.81 2.24 3.91
C GLN A 90 -3.77 1.36 5.16
N PHE A 91 -3.32 1.87 6.30
CA PHE A 91 -3.33 1.14 7.57
C PHE A 91 -4.67 1.25 8.34
N LYS A 92 -5.66 1.97 7.79
CA LYS A 92 -6.95 2.16 8.43
C LYS A 92 -7.68 0.84 8.70
N GLY A 93 -8.02 0.61 9.97
CA GLY A 93 -8.81 -0.55 10.42
C GLY A 93 -8.04 -1.87 10.49
N VAL A 94 -6.73 -1.89 10.21
CA VAL A 94 -5.94 -3.14 10.19
C VAL A 94 -5.63 -3.68 11.59
N GLY A 95 -5.60 -2.81 12.60
CA GLY A 95 -5.27 -3.18 13.98
C GLY A 95 -3.76 -3.13 14.23
N GLU A 96 -3.05 -4.20 13.90
CA GLU A 96 -1.62 -4.34 14.18
C GLU A 96 -0.75 -4.26 12.90
N PRO A 97 0.42 -3.59 12.93
CA PRO A 97 1.31 -3.47 11.76
C PRO A 97 1.71 -4.82 11.14
N GLY A 98 1.83 -5.88 11.94
CA GLY A 98 2.18 -7.22 11.48
C GLY A 98 1.12 -7.90 10.60
N GLN A 99 -0.13 -7.44 10.66
CA GLN A 99 -1.22 -7.87 9.77
C GLN A 99 -1.17 -7.15 8.41
N LEU A 100 -0.54 -5.98 8.33
CA LEU A 100 -0.38 -5.26 7.07
C LEU A 100 0.80 -5.82 6.25
N ARG A 101 0.58 -5.96 4.95
CA ARG A 101 1.60 -6.25 3.94
C ARG A 101 1.52 -5.19 2.85
N LEU A 102 2.65 -4.59 2.51
CA LEU A 102 2.74 -3.60 1.45
C LEU A 102 3.14 -4.29 0.14
N PHE A 103 2.35 -4.07 -0.90
CA PHE A 103 2.66 -4.51 -2.25
C PHE A 103 2.88 -3.28 -3.14
N LEU A 104 4.15 -2.92 -3.31
CA LEU A 104 4.60 -1.80 -4.11
C LEU A 104 4.79 -2.27 -5.56
N ASN A 105 3.73 -2.15 -6.35
CA ASN A 105 3.65 -2.67 -7.71
C ASN A 105 4.16 -1.64 -8.75
N GLN A 106 4.26 -2.04 -10.02
CA GLN A 106 4.69 -1.19 -11.14
C GLN A 106 6.15 -0.73 -11.01
N ALA A 107 7.01 -1.56 -10.42
CA ALA A 107 8.46 -1.39 -10.42
C ALA A 107 9.07 -1.73 -11.80
N ASP A 108 8.51 -1.18 -12.87
CA ASP A 108 8.74 -1.62 -14.24
C ASP A 108 10.12 -1.21 -14.78
N THR A 109 10.75 -0.21 -14.13
CA THR A 109 12.06 0.34 -14.51
C THR A 109 13.04 0.28 -13.34
N PRO A 110 14.37 0.29 -13.59
CA PRO A 110 15.36 0.38 -12.51
C PRO A 110 15.17 1.61 -11.60
N ALA A 111 14.63 2.71 -12.14
CA ALA A 111 14.31 3.89 -11.35
C ALA A 111 13.16 3.61 -10.38
N PHE A 112 12.06 2.98 -10.85
CA PHE A 112 10.95 2.60 -9.98
C PHE A 112 11.31 1.49 -8.99
N VAL A 113 12.22 0.57 -9.34
CA VAL A 113 12.76 -0.37 -8.35
C VAL A 113 13.40 0.39 -7.21
N ARG A 114 14.38 1.27 -7.47
CA ARG A 114 15.06 2.05 -6.42
C ARG A 114 14.10 2.87 -5.57
N LEU A 115 13.15 3.56 -6.21
CA LEU A 115 12.13 4.34 -5.51
C LEU A 115 11.22 3.44 -4.66
N GLY A 116 10.82 2.28 -5.17
CA GLY A 116 10.05 1.29 -4.43
C GLY A 116 10.79 0.74 -3.21
N GLU A 117 12.09 0.45 -3.34
CA GLU A 117 12.90 0.03 -2.19
C GLU A 117 13.02 1.14 -1.13
N GLN A 118 13.17 2.39 -1.56
CA GLN A 118 13.19 3.55 -0.66
C GLN A 118 11.84 3.67 0.07
N THR A 119 10.71 3.62 -0.65
CA THR A 119 9.37 3.62 -0.04
C THR A 119 9.21 2.47 0.93
N ALA A 120 9.63 1.25 0.58
CA ALA A 120 9.56 0.09 1.47
C ALA A 120 10.31 0.35 2.78
N ARG A 121 11.58 0.78 2.72
CA ARG A 121 12.38 1.06 3.93
C ARG A 121 11.74 2.13 4.81
N LEU A 122 11.26 3.22 4.21
CA LEU A 122 10.57 4.30 4.92
C LEU A 122 9.27 3.82 5.57
N SER A 123 8.46 3.03 4.86
CA SER A 123 7.21 2.48 5.41
C SER A 123 7.47 1.50 6.56
N LEU A 124 8.49 0.66 6.47
CA LEU A 124 8.83 -0.29 7.53
C LEU A 124 9.37 0.40 8.79
N ALA A 125 10.03 1.55 8.65
CA ALA A 125 10.39 2.38 9.78
C ALA A 125 9.17 2.98 10.50
N LEU A 126 8.08 3.24 9.78
CA LEU A 126 6.81 3.75 10.34
C LEU A 126 5.89 2.65 10.87
N LEU A 127 6.06 1.41 10.40
CA LEU A 127 5.21 0.26 10.73
C LEU A 127 6.07 -0.94 11.19
N PRO A 128 6.60 -0.93 12.42
CA PRO A 128 7.39 -2.04 12.96
C PRO A 128 6.59 -3.35 12.94
N GLY A 129 7.11 -4.39 12.28
CA GLY A 129 6.41 -5.68 12.10
C GLY A 129 5.74 -5.88 10.74
N CYS A 130 5.57 -4.80 9.96
CA CYS A 130 5.05 -4.88 8.60
C CYS A 130 6.10 -5.52 7.65
N ARG A 131 5.63 -5.99 6.49
CA ARG A 131 6.47 -6.56 5.42
C ARG A 131 6.12 -5.88 4.10
N ALA A 132 7.11 -5.71 3.22
CA ALA A 132 6.89 -5.11 1.92
C ALA A 132 7.49 -5.96 0.79
N VAL A 133 6.83 -5.92 -0.38
CA VAL A 133 7.35 -6.48 -1.62
C VAL A 133 7.32 -5.38 -2.68
N VAL A 134 8.45 -5.21 -3.37
CA VAL A 134 8.55 -4.39 -4.58
C VAL A 134 8.44 -5.32 -5.78
N ALA A 135 7.48 -5.06 -6.66
CA ALA A 135 7.17 -5.94 -7.77
C ALA A 135 6.73 -5.17 -9.02
N ALA A 136 6.76 -5.87 -10.15
CA ALA A 136 6.20 -5.46 -11.42
C ALA A 136 5.57 -6.68 -12.09
N LEU A 137 4.49 -6.49 -12.84
CA LEU A 137 3.94 -7.58 -13.64
C LEU A 137 4.93 -7.99 -14.74
N ARG A 138 5.59 -7.01 -15.36
CA ARG A 138 6.64 -7.17 -16.37
C ARG A 138 7.63 -5.99 -16.26
N PRO A 139 8.93 -6.18 -16.56
CA PRO A 139 9.56 -7.41 -17.02
C PRO A 139 9.78 -8.42 -15.87
N GLU A 140 10.05 -9.68 -16.20
CA GLU A 140 10.47 -10.68 -15.21
C GLU A 140 11.90 -10.40 -14.69
N PRO A 141 12.26 -10.87 -13.48
CA PRO A 141 11.40 -11.53 -12.50
C PRO A 141 10.35 -10.57 -11.93
N ALA A 142 9.13 -11.03 -11.66
CA ALA A 142 8.05 -10.14 -11.21
C ALA A 142 8.37 -9.49 -9.84
N VAL A 143 8.96 -10.24 -8.92
CA VAL A 143 9.45 -9.72 -7.64
C VAL A 143 10.83 -9.10 -7.82
N LYS A 144 10.98 -7.83 -7.42
CA LYS A 144 12.21 -7.05 -7.52
C LYS A 144 12.93 -6.91 -6.19
N GLY A 145 12.19 -6.93 -5.09
CA GLY A 145 12.75 -6.91 -3.73
C GLY A 145 11.74 -7.38 -2.69
N VAL A 146 12.24 -8.06 -1.66
CA VAL A 146 11.46 -8.51 -0.51
C VAL A 146 12.05 -7.89 0.74
N PHE A 147 11.21 -7.24 1.53
CA PHE A 147 11.59 -6.50 2.73
C PHE A 147 10.86 -7.13 3.92
N PRO A 148 11.54 -8.00 4.70
CA PRO A 148 10.95 -8.60 5.89
C PRO A 148 10.78 -7.55 7.01
N HIS A 149 10.02 -7.88 8.05
CA HIS A 149 10.04 -7.06 9.26
C HIS A 149 11.43 -7.12 9.91
N ALA A 150 11.86 -6.04 10.53
CA ALA A 150 13.01 -6.10 11.43
C ALA A 150 12.61 -6.96 12.65
N ASN A 151 13.40 -8.00 12.91
CA ASN A 151 13.29 -9.03 13.95
C ASN A 151 12.46 -10.28 13.60
N SER A 152 13.18 -11.30 13.14
CA SER A 152 12.98 -12.67 13.59
C SER A 152 14.36 -13.25 13.88
N ASP A 153 14.89 -12.90 15.05
CA ASP A 153 15.74 -13.79 15.85
C ASP A 153 14.82 -14.47 16.88
#